data_AF-A0A923NQ67-F1
#
_entry.id   AF-A0A923NQ67-F1
#
_cell.length_a   1.000
_cell.length_b   1.000
_cell.length_c   1.000
_cell.angle_alpha   90.00
_cell.angle_beta   90.00
_cell.angle_gamma   90.00
#
_symmetry.space_group_name_H-M   'P 1'
#
loop_
_entity.id
_entity.type
_entity.pdbx_description
1 polymer ?
#
loop_
_entity_poly.entity_id
_entity_poly.type
_entity_poly.pdbx_seq_one_letter_code
_entity_poly.pdbx_strand_id
1 'polypeptide(L)'
;MISGIEGYEDYYVDLVKNSYKVLSRKTNDEFWADFKDVPFGKEFTNTNKKIIVIKPYSMEVDNNQQRGIFFKENGQYFFETDTQKYTVLFTQFYNTYFLTLLKKSASNKYKYSNDAEQFYKTFLYGYKETPALSGIEVKSPDDYVIETDSGNNKIEYKPNSFFDLSQTPWAISSKSDKKIINGRVKKYNNKIFPINHLVIVNGFVNAEKPYLYSQNARAKKILIKTKSFSFEAELEDTGNFQLIKLPDTINDADISIRILSSYEGSRYSDIVISGIYYFVPLD
;
A
#
# COMPACT_ATOMS: atom_id res chain seq x y z
N MET A 1 0.04 -33.26 -3.84
CA MET A 1 -1.41 -33.13 -3.60
C MET A 1 -1.59 -32.56 -2.21
N ILE A 2 -1.90 -31.26 -2.11
CA ILE A 2 -2.20 -30.61 -0.84
C ILE A 2 -3.66 -30.18 -0.94
N SER A 3 -4.56 -31.04 -0.46
CA SER A 3 -5.99 -30.78 -0.35
C SER A 3 -6.26 -30.09 0.98
N GLY A 4 -6.91 -28.93 0.95
CA GLY A 4 -7.43 -28.32 2.17
C GLY A 4 -7.50 -26.80 2.13
N ILE A 5 -8.15 -26.24 1.10
CA ILE A 5 -8.93 -25.01 1.12
C ILE A 5 -10.04 -25.25 0.09
N GLU A 6 -11.32 -25.21 0.49
CA GLU A 6 -12.43 -25.39 -0.47
C GLU A 6 -12.36 -24.30 -1.56
N GLY A 7 -12.01 -24.69 -2.80
CA GLY A 7 -11.99 -23.81 -3.98
C GLY A 7 -10.71 -23.82 -4.83
N TYR A 8 -9.61 -24.42 -4.36
CA TYR A 8 -8.33 -24.45 -5.08
C TYR A 8 -7.64 -25.82 -4.89
N GLU A 9 -7.41 -26.59 -5.96
CA GLU A 9 -6.89 -27.97 -5.82
C GLU A 9 -5.59 -28.28 -6.59
N ASP A 10 -5.19 -27.50 -7.60
CA ASP A 10 -3.99 -27.79 -8.38
C ASP A 10 -3.02 -26.61 -8.41
N TYR A 11 -1.82 -26.83 -7.88
CA TYR A 11 -0.74 -25.85 -7.87
C TYR A 11 0.49 -26.44 -8.53
N TYR A 12 1.03 -25.75 -9.53
CA TYR A 12 2.32 -26.11 -10.11
C TYR A 12 3.30 -24.94 -9.96
N VAL A 13 4.41 -25.21 -9.29
CA VAL A 13 5.49 -24.25 -9.10
C VAL A 13 6.52 -24.47 -10.20
N ASP A 14 6.66 -23.51 -11.11
CA ASP A 14 7.82 -23.46 -12.00
C ASP A 14 8.94 -22.65 -11.33
N LEU A 15 9.70 -23.33 -10.45
CA LEU A 15 10.82 -22.75 -9.70
C LEU A 15 11.92 -22.19 -10.61
N VAL A 16 11.97 -22.59 -11.89
CA VAL A 16 13.02 -22.17 -12.84
C VAL A 16 12.79 -20.73 -13.33
N LYS A 17 11.54 -20.24 -13.29
CA LYS A 17 11.16 -18.92 -13.83
C LYS A 17 10.82 -17.87 -12.76
N ASN A 18 10.91 -18.22 -11.47
CA ASN A 18 10.37 -17.40 -10.35
C ASN A 18 8.89 -17.00 -10.55
N SER A 19 8.14 -17.84 -11.27
CA SER A 19 6.72 -17.62 -11.59
C SER A 19 5.90 -18.80 -11.06
N TYR A 20 4.76 -18.50 -10.44
CA TYR A 20 3.87 -19.53 -9.90
C TYR A 20 2.62 -19.58 -10.77
N LYS A 21 2.22 -20.80 -11.17
CA LYS A 21 0.94 -21.05 -11.82
C LYS A 21 -0.07 -21.44 -10.75
N VAL A 22 -1.09 -20.61 -10.57
CA VAL A 22 -2.21 -20.88 -9.66
C VAL A 22 -3.44 -21.16 -10.51
N LEU A 23 -4.08 -22.32 -10.31
CA LEU A 23 -5.36 -22.69 -10.93
C LEU A 23 -6.50 -22.48 -9.94
N SER A 24 -7.44 -21.60 -10.29
CA SER A 24 -8.71 -21.42 -9.56
C SER A 24 -9.77 -22.39 -10.08
N ARG A 25 -10.32 -23.28 -9.24
CA ARG A 25 -11.48 -24.11 -9.65
C ARG A 25 -12.77 -23.31 -9.79
N LYS A 26 -12.87 -22.15 -9.13
CA LYS A 26 -14.10 -21.35 -9.11
C LYS A 26 -14.33 -20.59 -10.42
N THR A 27 -13.25 -20.29 -11.13
CA THR A 27 -13.31 -19.50 -12.38
C THR A 27 -12.68 -20.21 -13.58
N ASN A 28 -11.99 -21.35 -13.39
CA ASN A 28 -11.17 -22.02 -14.41
C ASN A 28 -10.07 -21.12 -15.00
N ASP A 29 -9.74 -20.01 -14.35
CA ASP A 29 -8.71 -19.11 -14.82
C ASP A 29 -7.31 -19.62 -14.41
N GLU A 30 -6.40 -19.57 -15.38
CA GLU A 30 -4.97 -19.75 -15.15
C GLU A 30 -4.32 -18.39 -14.95
N PHE A 31 -3.72 -18.15 -13.79
CA PHE A 31 -2.93 -16.93 -13.59
C PHE A 31 -1.46 -17.26 -13.39
N TRP A 32 -0.63 -16.64 -14.22
CA TRP A 32 0.80 -16.50 -13.99
C TRP A 32 1.00 -15.29 -13.10
N ALA A 33 1.32 -15.53 -11.84
CA ALA A 33 1.72 -14.45 -10.96
C ALA A 33 3.24 -14.32 -10.98
N ASP A 34 3.71 -13.21 -11.54
CA ASP A 34 5.11 -12.82 -11.51
C ASP A 34 5.43 -12.35 -10.09
N PHE A 35 5.91 -13.26 -9.24
CA PHE A 35 6.20 -12.99 -7.83
C PHE A 35 7.69 -12.68 -7.59
N LYS A 36 8.44 -12.36 -8.65
CA LYS A 36 9.90 -12.07 -8.57
C LYS A 36 10.22 -11.04 -7.48
N ASP A 37 9.31 -10.09 -7.29
CA ASP A 37 9.48 -8.98 -6.37
C ASP A 37 8.91 -9.26 -4.97
N VAL A 38 8.14 -10.35 -4.81
CA VAL A 38 7.60 -10.73 -3.50
C VAL A 38 8.74 -11.30 -2.66
N PRO A 39 8.95 -10.79 -1.43
CA PRO A 39 10.06 -11.21 -0.59
C PRO A 39 9.79 -12.55 0.12
N PHE A 40 9.39 -13.59 -0.62
CA PHE A 40 9.09 -14.90 -0.05
C PHE A 40 10.27 -15.49 0.74
N GLY A 41 9.95 -16.16 1.84
CA GLY A 41 10.93 -16.82 2.70
C GLY A 41 11.83 -15.88 3.49
N LYS A 42 11.74 -14.56 3.29
CA LYS A 42 12.45 -13.59 4.13
C LYS A 42 11.73 -13.44 5.46
N GLU A 43 12.50 -13.43 6.54
CA GLU A 43 12.04 -13.10 7.88
C GLU A 43 12.02 -11.59 8.07
N PHE A 44 10.85 -11.05 8.40
CA PHE A 44 10.62 -9.66 8.76
C PHE A 44 10.23 -9.54 10.23
N THR A 45 10.54 -8.40 10.84
CA THR A 45 10.14 -8.08 12.21
C THR A 45 9.36 -6.77 12.27
N ASN A 46 8.55 -6.55 13.30
CA ASN A 46 7.91 -5.26 13.55
C ASN A 46 8.39 -4.62 14.87
N THR A 47 7.83 -3.46 15.21
CA THR A 47 8.15 -2.71 16.43
C THR A 47 7.84 -3.47 17.73
N ASN A 48 6.92 -4.44 17.69
CA ASN A 48 6.56 -5.30 18.81
C ASN A 48 7.42 -6.58 18.88
N LYS A 49 8.49 -6.67 18.09
CA LYS A 49 9.36 -7.86 17.94
C LYS A 49 8.64 -9.10 17.40
N LYS A 50 7.45 -8.92 16.82
CA LYS A 50 6.74 -9.99 16.13
C LYS A 50 7.50 -10.33 14.85
N ILE A 51 7.59 -11.61 14.55
CA ILE A 51 8.27 -12.12 13.37
C ILE A 51 7.24 -12.62 12.36
N ILE A 52 7.47 -12.32 11.08
CA ILE A 52 6.67 -12.84 9.98
C ILE A 52 7.53 -13.38 8.84
N VAL A 53 7.11 -14.52 8.29
CA VAL A 53 7.61 -15.08 7.04
C VAL A 53 6.43 -15.40 6.14
N ILE A 54 6.36 -14.80 4.95
CA ILE A 54 5.38 -15.16 3.93
C ILE A 54 6.01 -16.15 2.95
N LYS A 55 5.28 -17.22 2.66
CA LYS A 55 5.57 -18.22 1.63
C LYS A 55 4.34 -18.34 0.72
N PRO A 56 4.46 -18.91 -0.49
CA PRO A 56 3.33 -19.01 -1.42
C PRO A 56 2.08 -19.70 -0.82
N TYR A 57 2.26 -20.69 0.06
CA TYR A 57 1.18 -21.52 0.63
C TYR A 57 1.08 -21.47 2.16
N SER A 58 1.78 -20.54 2.78
CA SER A 58 1.74 -20.40 4.24
C SER A 58 2.29 -19.06 4.68
N MET A 59 1.81 -18.59 5.82
CA MET A 59 2.36 -17.45 6.52
C MET A 59 2.71 -17.89 7.94
N GLU A 60 3.91 -17.57 8.37
CA GLU A 60 4.43 -17.92 9.69
C GLU A 60 4.50 -16.65 10.53
N VAL A 61 3.82 -16.63 11.67
CA VAL A 61 3.73 -15.46 12.55
C VAL A 61 4.09 -15.89 13.97
N ASP A 62 5.19 -15.38 14.52
CA ASP A 62 5.73 -15.80 15.83
C ASP A 62 5.81 -17.33 15.98
N ASN A 63 6.36 -18.01 14.98
CA ASN A 63 6.46 -19.47 14.87
C ASN A 63 5.11 -20.22 14.76
N ASN A 64 3.99 -19.51 14.66
CA ASN A 64 2.69 -20.11 14.36
C ASN A 64 2.47 -20.10 12.85
N GLN A 65 2.48 -21.28 12.24
CA GLN A 65 2.22 -21.43 10.82
C GLN A 65 0.71 -21.43 10.53
N GLN A 66 0.29 -20.55 9.63
CA GLN A 66 -1.04 -20.50 9.04
C GLN A 66 -0.95 -21.00 7.60
N ARG A 67 -1.82 -21.94 7.22
CA ARG A 67 -1.99 -22.36 5.83
C ARG A 67 -2.89 -21.35 5.11
N GLY A 68 -2.55 -21.04 3.88
CA GLY A 68 -3.27 -20.06 3.06
C GLY A 68 -2.65 -19.97 1.67
N ILE A 69 -3.17 -19.09 0.82
CA ILE A 69 -2.69 -18.90 -0.55
C ILE A 69 -2.30 -17.45 -0.74
N PHE A 70 -1.11 -17.23 -1.28
CA PHE A 70 -0.71 -15.93 -1.80
C PHE A 70 -1.10 -15.80 -3.28
N PHE A 71 -1.78 -14.72 -3.65
CA PHE A 71 -2.19 -14.48 -5.03
C PHE A 71 -2.22 -12.98 -5.36
N LYS A 72 -2.30 -12.68 -6.66
CA LYS A 72 -2.48 -11.32 -7.18
C LYS A 72 -3.82 -11.24 -7.90
N GLU A 73 -4.61 -10.22 -7.59
CA GLU A 73 -5.90 -9.97 -8.22
C GLU A 73 -6.08 -8.46 -8.37
N ASN A 74 -6.53 -7.99 -9.55
CA ASN A 74 -6.81 -6.58 -9.81
C ASN A 74 -5.70 -5.63 -9.36
N GLY A 75 -4.44 -5.92 -9.70
CA GLY A 75 -3.30 -5.05 -9.33
C GLY A 75 -2.94 -5.04 -7.84
N GLN A 76 -3.50 -5.93 -7.02
CA GLN A 76 -3.22 -6.03 -5.59
C GLN A 76 -2.76 -7.44 -5.23
N TYR A 77 -1.95 -7.54 -4.17
CA TYR A 77 -1.50 -8.83 -3.64
C TYR A 77 -2.29 -9.19 -2.38
N PHE A 78 -2.58 -10.47 -2.23
CA PHE A 78 -3.37 -11.00 -1.13
C PHE A 78 -2.71 -12.25 -0.55
N PHE A 79 -2.92 -12.46 0.75
CA PHE A 79 -2.74 -13.73 1.41
C PHE A 79 -4.05 -14.12 2.08
N GLU A 80 -4.61 -15.27 1.73
CA GLU A 80 -5.93 -15.71 2.19
C GLU A 80 -5.85 -17.07 2.87
N THR A 81 -6.37 -17.13 4.10
CA THR A 81 -6.62 -18.37 4.86
C THR A 81 -8.12 -18.64 4.87
N ASP A 82 -8.53 -19.77 5.46
CA ASP A 82 -9.95 -20.11 5.65
C ASP A 82 -10.73 -19.07 6.49
N THR A 83 -10.04 -18.26 7.29
CA THR A 83 -10.65 -17.34 8.26
C THR A 83 -10.31 -15.87 8.01
N GLN A 84 -9.28 -15.57 7.22
CA GLN A 84 -8.77 -14.23 7.07
C GLN A 84 -8.16 -14.00 5.69
N LYS A 85 -8.58 -12.91 5.05
CA LYS A 85 -7.93 -12.35 3.86
C LYS A 85 -7.11 -11.12 4.26
N TYR A 86 -5.85 -11.09 3.86
CA TYR A 86 -4.95 -9.95 4.02
C TYR A 86 -4.68 -9.33 2.66
N THR A 87 -4.70 -7.99 2.58
CA THR A 87 -4.00 -7.30 1.48
C THR A 87 -2.54 -7.17 1.87
N VAL A 88 -1.63 -7.52 0.98
CA VAL A 88 -0.19 -7.52 1.23
C VAL A 88 0.46 -6.45 0.38
N LEU A 89 1.17 -5.53 1.03
CA LEU A 89 1.97 -4.52 0.35
C LEU A 89 3.44 -4.73 0.71
N PHE A 90 4.32 -4.57 -0.26
CA PHE A 90 5.76 -4.71 -0.04
C PHE A 90 6.54 -3.81 -0.98
N THR A 91 7.70 -3.36 -0.50
CA THR A 91 8.67 -2.61 -1.31
C THR A 91 10.06 -2.80 -0.73
N GLN A 92 11.08 -2.43 -1.50
CA GLN A 92 12.46 -2.42 -1.07
C GLN A 92 13.04 -1.02 -1.24
N PHE A 93 13.65 -0.52 -0.18
CA PHE A 93 14.37 0.74 -0.17
C PHE A 93 15.82 0.47 0.24
N TYR A 94 16.76 0.61 -0.69
CA TYR A 94 18.16 0.19 -0.52
C TYR A 94 18.26 -1.23 0.06
N ASN A 95 18.76 -1.33 1.29
CA ASN A 95 19.01 -2.58 2.01
C ASN A 95 17.90 -2.90 3.03
N THR A 96 16.74 -2.26 2.89
CA THR A 96 15.60 -2.47 3.79
C THR A 96 14.37 -2.89 2.98
N TYR A 97 13.83 -4.05 3.29
CA TYR A 97 12.54 -4.49 2.79
C TYR A 97 11.45 -4.06 3.76
N PHE A 98 10.32 -3.60 3.23
CA PHE A 98 9.10 -3.32 3.95
C PHE A 98 8.01 -4.27 3.51
N LEU A 99 7.23 -4.73 4.47
CA LEU A 99 6.06 -5.58 4.28
C LEU A 99 4.93 -4.99 5.14
N THR A 100 3.74 -4.86 4.59
CA THR A 100 2.56 -4.41 5.34
C THR A 100 1.41 -5.37 5.09
N LEU A 101 0.85 -5.89 6.17
CA LEU A 101 -0.37 -6.67 6.14
C LEU A 101 -1.54 -5.77 6.50
N LEU A 102 -2.51 -5.67 5.58
CA LEU A 102 -3.78 -5.02 5.86
C LEU A 102 -4.85 -6.06 6.13
N LYS A 103 -5.59 -5.87 7.21
CA LYS A 103 -6.85 -6.57 7.48
C LYS A 103 -7.94 -5.56 7.82
N LYS A 104 -9.18 -6.04 7.91
CA LYS A 104 -10.30 -5.22 8.34
C LYS A 104 -9.99 -4.57 9.69
N SER A 105 -10.17 -3.25 9.77
CA SER A 105 -10.00 -2.51 11.01
C SER A 105 -11.02 -2.96 12.05
N ALA A 106 -10.56 -3.24 13.27
CA ALA A 106 -11.43 -3.43 14.43
C ALA A 106 -11.95 -2.08 14.97
N SER A 107 -11.31 -0.98 14.60
CA SER A 107 -11.72 0.38 14.96
C SER A 107 -12.72 0.91 13.93
N ASN A 108 -13.79 1.54 14.43
CA ASN A 108 -14.78 2.26 13.62
C ASN A 108 -14.46 3.75 13.49
N LYS A 109 -13.24 4.19 13.83
CA LYS A 109 -12.85 5.61 13.78
C LYS A 109 -13.00 6.21 12.38
N TYR A 110 -12.70 5.42 11.34
CA TYR A 110 -12.90 5.79 9.94
C TYR A 110 -13.65 4.68 9.21
N LYS A 111 -14.57 5.05 8.31
CA LYS A 111 -15.41 4.07 7.60
C LYS A 111 -14.63 3.09 6.73
N TYR A 112 -13.47 3.51 6.23
CA TYR A 112 -12.64 2.75 5.31
C TYR A 112 -11.21 2.54 5.82
N SER A 113 -10.99 2.59 7.14
CA SER A 113 -9.68 2.29 7.72
C SER A 113 -9.32 0.82 7.59
N ASN A 114 -8.03 0.56 7.45
CA ASN A 114 -7.45 -0.77 7.62
C ASN A 114 -6.75 -0.88 8.99
N ASP A 115 -6.66 -2.08 9.53
CA ASP A 115 -5.60 -2.38 10.50
C ASP A 115 -4.35 -2.74 9.70
N ALA A 116 -3.33 -1.89 9.80
CA ALA A 116 -2.12 -1.95 8.99
C ALA A 116 -0.93 -2.33 9.86
N GLU A 117 -0.47 -3.58 9.72
CA GLU A 117 0.67 -4.08 10.46
C GLU A 117 1.93 -4.04 9.58
N GLN A 118 2.83 -3.11 9.88
CA GLN A 118 4.07 -2.91 9.15
C GLN A 118 5.21 -3.74 9.76
N PHE A 119 5.94 -4.44 8.90
CA PHE A 119 7.14 -5.20 9.21
C PHE A 119 8.29 -4.73 8.30
N TYR A 120 9.51 -4.99 8.73
CA TYR A 120 10.73 -4.64 8.02
C TYR A 120 11.77 -5.74 8.11
N LYS A 121 12.70 -5.74 7.15
CA LYS A 121 13.95 -6.49 7.21
C LYS A 121 15.06 -5.59 6.71
N THR A 122 16.02 -5.26 7.57
CA THR A 122 17.19 -4.46 7.20
C THR A 122 18.47 -5.30 7.22
N PHE A 123 19.35 -5.04 6.25
CA PHE A 123 20.71 -5.60 6.20
C PHE A 123 21.78 -4.60 6.63
N LEU A 124 21.36 -3.39 7.03
CA LEU A 124 22.28 -2.37 7.54
C LEU A 124 22.48 -2.57 9.04
N TYR A 125 23.71 -2.92 9.41
CA TYR A 125 24.18 -2.88 10.79
C TYR A 125 24.36 -1.41 11.20
N GLY A 126 23.65 -0.93 12.22
CA GLY A 126 23.95 0.36 12.86
C GLY A 126 22.82 1.37 13.04
N TYR A 127 21.59 1.11 12.59
CA TYR A 127 20.44 1.93 13.02
C TYR A 127 20.19 1.68 14.52
N LYS A 128 20.10 2.73 15.34
CA LYS A 128 19.77 2.56 16.77
C LYS A 128 18.26 2.39 16.98
N GLU A 129 17.43 2.83 16.03
CA GLU A 129 15.98 2.67 16.07
C GLU A 129 15.43 1.88 14.87
N THR A 130 14.14 1.56 14.91
CA THR A 130 13.45 0.69 13.94
C THR A 130 13.13 1.43 12.62
N PRO A 131 13.58 0.96 11.43
CA PRO A 131 13.21 1.61 10.17
C PRO A 131 11.70 1.53 9.92
N ALA A 132 11.13 2.61 9.40
CA ALA A 132 9.69 2.69 9.14
C ALA A 132 9.36 3.46 7.85
N LEU A 133 8.24 3.10 7.23
CA LEU A 133 7.53 3.97 6.29
C LEU A 133 6.54 4.83 7.08
N SER A 134 6.77 6.14 7.09
CA SER A 134 5.91 7.11 7.76
C SER A 134 5.04 7.84 6.74
N GLY A 135 3.74 7.96 7.01
CA GLY A 135 2.85 8.78 6.19
C GLY A 135 3.22 10.26 6.28
N ILE A 136 3.06 11.00 5.19
CA ILE A 136 3.18 12.47 5.25
C ILE A 136 2.08 13.05 6.14
N GLU A 137 2.37 14.15 6.81
CA GLU A 137 1.34 14.90 7.52
C GLU A 137 0.56 15.77 6.54
N VAL A 138 -0.76 15.63 6.50
CA VAL A 138 -1.62 16.38 5.59
C VAL A 138 -1.90 17.76 6.15
N LYS A 139 -1.58 18.80 5.39
CA LYS A 139 -2.02 20.17 5.69
C LYS A 139 -3.42 20.41 5.17
N SER A 140 -3.64 20.09 3.89
CA SER A 140 -4.95 20.19 3.25
C SER A 140 -4.95 19.44 1.92
N PRO A 141 -6.01 18.71 1.58
CA PRO A 141 -6.39 18.56 0.19
C PRO A 141 -7.08 19.85 -0.30
N ASP A 142 -6.83 20.24 -1.54
CA ASP A 142 -7.49 21.41 -2.13
C ASP A 142 -8.95 21.11 -2.55
N ASP A 143 -9.28 19.83 -2.70
CA ASP A 143 -10.62 19.31 -2.97
C ASP A 143 -10.70 17.81 -2.59
N TYR A 144 -11.91 17.30 -2.34
CA TYR A 144 -12.18 15.90 -1.99
C TYR A 144 -13.65 15.52 -2.13
N VAL A 145 -13.92 14.22 -2.29
CA VAL A 145 -15.28 13.68 -2.39
C VAL A 145 -15.95 13.64 -1.01
N ILE A 146 -17.22 14.01 -1.00
CA ILE A 146 -18.13 13.88 0.14
C ILE A 146 -19.30 13.00 -0.29
N GLU A 147 -19.57 11.94 0.47
CA GLU A 147 -20.74 11.08 0.29
C GLU A 147 -21.67 11.15 1.50
N THR A 148 -22.90 10.69 1.30
CA THR A 148 -23.88 10.46 2.37
C THR A 148 -24.24 8.98 2.38
N ASP A 149 -24.15 8.33 3.53
CA ASP A 149 -24.57 6.93 3.64
C ASP A 149 -26.06 6.75 3.92
N SER A 150 -26.50 5.49 3.96
CA SER A 150 -27.90 5.12 4.20
C SER A 150 -28.46 5.63 5.52
N GLY A 151 -27.61 6.02 6.48
CA GLY A 151 -28.00 6.62 7.75
C GLY A 151 -28.00 8.15 7.72
N ASN A 152 -27.88 8.78 6.55
CA ASN A 152 -27.68 10.22 6.37
C ASN A 152 -26.39 10.78 7.00
N ASN A 153 -25.39 9.92 7.25
CA ASN A 153 -24.11 10.38 7.77
C ASN A 153 -23.20 10.82 6.63
N LYS A 154 -22.50 11.94 6.83
CA LYS A 154 -21.51 12.46 5.89
C LYS A 154 -20.22 11.66 6.00
N ILE A 155 -19.66 11.26 4.85
CA ILE A 155 -18.37 10.60 4.73
C ILE A 155 -17.47 11.49 3.89
N GLU A 156 -16.38 11.94 4.49
CA GLU A 156 -15.37 12.77 3.82
C GLU A 156 -14.18 11.90 3.43
N TYR A 157 -13.91 11.79 2.13
CA TYR A 157 -12.73 11.07 1.61
C TYR A 157 -11.50 11.97 1.63
N LYS A 158 -11.17 12.40 2.85
CA LYS A 158 -10.09 13.31 3.16
C LYS A 158 -9.19 12.69 4.25
N PRO A 159 -7.87 12.63 4.03
CA PRO A 159 -6.92 12.21 5.06
C PRO A 159 -6.77 13.30 6.13
N ASN A 160 -6.71 12.89 7.41
CA ASN A 160 -6.94 13.81 8.56
C ASN A 160 -5.68 14.13 9.38
N SER A 161 -4.63 13.31 9.31
CA SER A 161 -3.37 13.62 9.99
C SER A 161 -2.16 13.06 9.24
N PHE A 162 -1.85 11.79 9.42
CA PHE A 162 -0.80 11.09 8.68
C PHE A 162 -1.46 10.29 7.57
N PHE A 163 -1.03 10.55 6.32
CA PHE A 163 -1.64 9.91 5.17
C PHE A 163 -1.08 8.51 4.96
N ASP A 164 -1.66 7.57 5.71
CA ASP A 164 -1.34 6.16 5.66
C ASP A 164 -2.63 5.30 5.48
N LEU A 165 -2.41 4.00 5.30
CA LEU A 165 -3.41 2.96 5.09
C LEU A 165 -4.37 2.75 6.28
N SER A 166 -4.10 3.35 7.44
CA SER A 166 -4.99 3.25 8.61
C SER A 166 -6.11 4.30 8.60
N GLN A 167 -6.09 5.26 7.66
CA GLN A 167 -7.07 6.34 7.57
C GLN A 167 -7.97 6.21 6.33
N THR A 168 -8.93 7.14 6.21
CA THR A 168 -9.72 7.29 4.99
C THR A 168 -8.79 7.68 3.83
N PRO A 169 -8.90 7.02 2.65
CA PRO A 169 -8.14 7.43 1.48
C PRO A 169 -8.55 8.84 1.02
N TRP A 170 -7.70 9.46 0.21
CA TRP A 170 -8.07 10.68 -0.51
C TRP A 170 -8.76 10.28 -1.81
N ALA A 171 -10.03 10.66 -1.95
CA ALA A 171 -10.76 10.53 -3.20
C ALA A 171 -11.09 11.91 -3.75
N ILE A 172 -10.91 12.10 -5.05
CA ILE A 172 -11.14 13.36 -5.74
C ILE A 172 -11.84 13.13 -7.07
N SER A 173 -12.80 13.99 -7.41
CA SER A 173 -13.46 13.90 -8.72
C SER A 173 -12.47 14.06 -9.87
N SER A 174 -12.54 13.20 -10.88
CA SER A 174 -11.78 13.36 -12.13
C SER A 174 -12.06 14.69 -12.85
N LYS A 175 -13.18 15.35 -12.54
CA LYS A 175 -13.56 16.65 -13.10
C LYS A 175 -13.01 17.85 -12.31
N SER A 176 -12.41 17.64 -11.14
CA SER A 176 -11.87 18.73 -10.34
C SER A 176 -10.60 19.31 -10.98
N ASP A 177 -10.49 20.64 -11.01
CA ASP A 177 -9.24 21.31 -11.40
C ASP A 177 -8.22 21.39 -10.25
N LYS A 178 -8.63 21.01 -9.03
CA LYS A 178 -7.87 21.14 -7.78
C LYS A 178 -7.49 19.78 -7.19
N LYS A 179 -7.00 18.86 -8.03
CA LYS A 179 -6.53 17.53 -7.61
C LYS A 179 -5.16 17.60 -6.90
N ILE A 180 -5.06 18.39 -5.84
CA ILE A 180 -3.81 18.68 -5.12
C ILE A 180 -3.97 18.27 -3.66
N ILE A 181 -2.97 17.56 -3.13
CA ILE A 181 -2.79 17.38 -1.70
C ILE A 181 -1.51 18.08 -1.26
N ASN A 182 -1.65 18.94 -0.26
CA ASN A 182 -0.55 19.67 0.37
C ASN A 182 -0.27 19.01 1.72
N GLY A 183 0.98 18.62 1.92
CA GLY A 183 1.43 17.95 3.13
C GLY A 183 2.80 18.42 3.58
N ARG A 184 3.28 17.75 4.63
CA ARG A 184 4.62 17.95 5.15
C ARG A 184 5.25 16.68 5.69
N VAL A 185 6.58 16.65 5.70
CA VAL A 185 7.35 15.59 6.35
C VAL A 185 7.54 15.94 7.82
N LYS A 186 7.52 14.92 8.69
CA LYS A 186 7.58 15.12 10.14
C LYS A 186 8.98 15.54 10.55
N LYS A 187 9.05 16.50 11.47
CA LYS A 187 10.29 16.85 12.16
C LYS A 187 10.49 15.93 13.36
N TYR A 188 11.68 15.38 13.50
CA TYR A 188 12.12 14.60 14.66
C TYR A 188 13.20 15.41 15.40
N ASN A 189 12.95 15.77 16.65
CA ASN A 189 13.85 16.63 17.44
C ASN A 189 14.28 17.91 16.68
N ASN A 190 13.31 18.59 16.04
CA ASN A 190 13.50 19.77 15.17
C ASN A 190 14.36 19.55 13.91
N LYS A 191 14.70 18.31 13.56
CA LYS A 191 15.40 17.95 12.32
C LYS A 191 14.45 17.28 11.33
N ILE A 192 14.67 17.53 10.05
CA ILE A 192 14.04 16.80 8.95
C ILE A 192 15.08 15.79 8.46
N PHE A 193 14.68 14.54 8.35
CA PHE A 193 15.54 13.54 7.72
C PHE A 193 15.58 13.79 6.21
N PRO A 194 16.75 13.73 5.57
CA PRO A 194 16.87 13.83 4.12
C PRO A 194 15.97 12.80 3.41
N ILE A 195 15.04 13.27 2.57
CA ILE A 195 14.12 12.40 1.84
C ILE A 195 14.47 12.44 0.36
N ASN A 196 14.84 11.28 -0.18
CA ASN A 196 15.20 11.10 -1.59
C ASN A 196 14.20 10.23 -2.36
N HIS A 197 13.22 9.63 -1.67
CA HIS A 197 12.14 8.88 -2.28
C HIS A 197 10.82 9.09 -1.54
N LEU A 198 9.72 9.02 -2.28
CA LEU A 198 8.37 8.86 -1.74
C LEU A 198 7.86 7.46 -2.05
N VAL A 199 6.94 6.96 -1.23
CA VAL A 199 6.21 5.73 -1.50
C VAL A 199 4.73 6.06 -1.64
N ILE A 200 4.14 5.73 -2.79
CA ILE A 200 2.73 5.99 -3.07
C ILE A 200 1.95 4.68 -3.04
N VAL A 201 0.78 4.70 -2.40
CA VAL A 201 -0.24 3.65 -2.51
C VAL A 201 -1.35 4.20 -3.38
N ASN A 202 -1.35 3.79 -4.66
CA ASN A 202 -2.26 4.29 -5.68
C ASN A 202 -3.59 3.51 -5.64
N GLY A 203 -4.71 4.18 -5.89
CA GLY A 203 -6.04 3.56 -5.90
C GLY A 203 -6.66 3.37 -4.51
N PHE A 204 -7.88 2.80 -4.49
CA PHE A 204 -8.63 2.52 -3.27
C PHE A 204 -8.21 1.17 -2.68
N VAL A 205 -7.18 1.17 -1.84
CA VAL A 205 -6.67 -0.04 -1.16
C VAL A 205 -7.36 -0.22 0.19
N ASN A 206 -8.23 -1.22 0.27
CA ASN A 206 -8.99 -1.55 1.48
C ASN A 206 -9.18 -3.07 1.63
N ALA A 207 -8.86 -3.60 2.81
CA ALA A 207 -8.89 -5.03 3.07
C ALA A 207 -10.30 -5.63 3.13
N GLU A 208 -11.31 -4.85 3.52
CA GLU A 208 -12.71 -5.31 3.57
C GLU A 208 -13.40 -5.20 2.20
N LYS A 209 -13.01 -4.19 1.40
CA LYS A 209 -13.62 -3.88 0.10
C LYS A 209 -12.57 -3.79 -1.00
N PRO A 210 -11.82 -4.88 -1.29
CA PRO A 210 -10.73 -4.86 -2.28
C PRO A 210 -11.21 -4.56 -3.70
N TYR A 211 -12.48 -4.82 -4.01
CA TYR A 211 -13.12 -4.49 -5.30
C TYR A 211 -13.19 -2.98 -5.58
N LEU A 212 -13.09 -2.12 -4.56
CA LEU A 212 -13.12 -0.67 -4.75
C LEU A 212 -11.90 -0.17 -5.51
N TYR A 213 -10.78 -0.91 -5.48
CA TYR A 213 -9.58 -0.57 -6.23
C TYR A 213 -9.87 -0.47 -7.73
N SER A 214 -10.45 -1.51 -8.34
CA SER A 214 -10.74 -1.52 -9.78
C SER A 214 -11.97 -0.69 -10.15
N GLN A 215 -12.92 -0.53 -9.22
CA GLN A 215 -14.11 0.28 -9.43
C GLN A 215 -13.82 1.78 -9.48
N ASN A 216 -12.84 2.27 -8.73
CA ASN A 216 -12.46 3.69 -8.71
C ASN A 216 -11.31 3.97 -9.67
N ALA A 217 -11.22 5.20 -10.18
CA ALA A 217 -10.07 5.63 -10.96
C ALA A 217 -8.81 5.67 -10.08
N ARG A 218 -7.65 5.46 -10.71
CA ARG A 218 -6.33 5.50 -10.05
C ARG A 218 -5.45 6.54 -10.73
N ALA A 219 -4.57 7.20 -10.00
CA ALA A 219 -3.69 8.18 -10.62
C ALA A 219 -2.71 7.48 -11.57
N LYS A 220 -2.51 8.05 -12.75
CA LYS A 220 -1.55 7.54 -13.75
C LYS A 220 -0.29 8.39 -13.78
N LYS A 221 -0.45 9.70 -13.64
CA LYS A 221 0.66 10.65 -13.63
C LYS A 221 0.43 11.69 -12.54
N ILE A 222 1.45 11.98 -11.77
CA ILE A 222 1.44 12.98 -10.70
C ILE A 222 2.56 14.00 -10.89
N LEU A 223 2.35 15.21 -10.38
CA LEU A 223 3.36 16.25 -10.22
C LEU A 223 3.67 16.39 -8.74
N ILE A 224 4.93 16.17 -8.38
CA ILE A 224 5.47 16.40 -7.04
C ILE A 224 6.20 17.74 -7.06
N LYS A 225 5.81 18.65 -6.17
CA LYS A 225 6.42 19.97 -6.03
C LYS A 225 6.86 20.21 -4.60
N THR A 226 8.07 20.71 -4.46
CA THR A 226 8.68 21.16 -3.19
C THR A 226 9.14 22.60 -3.36
N LYS A 227 9.88 23.14 -2.37
CA LYS A 227 10.55 24.44 -2.58
C LYS A 227 11.67 24.32 -3.62
N SER A 228 12.35 23.19 -3.67
CA SER A 228 13.58 23.00 -4.46
C SER A 228 13.32 22.51 -5.89
N PHE A 229 12.24 21.76 -6.14
CA PHE A 229 12.00 21.17 -7.45
C PHE A 229 10.52 20.96 -7.77
N SER A 230 10.26 20.69 -9.04
CA SER A 230 8.98 20.26 -9.59
C SER A 230 9.24 19.09 -10.53
N PHE A 231 8.61 17.94 -10.28
CA PHE A 231 8.93 16.67 -10.93
C PHE A 231 7.67 15.87 -11.24
N GLU A 232 7.56 15.37 -12.46
CA GLU A 232 6.48 14.48 -12.86
C GLU A 232 6.89 13.02 -12.72
N ALA A 233 6.00 12.22 -12.12
CA ALA A 233 6.18 10.78 -11.99
C ALA A 233 4.99 10.05 -12.58
N GLU A 234 5.26 8.92 -13.25
CA GLU A 234 4.24 7.97 -13.64
C GLU A 234 4.02 6.94 -12.51
N LEU A 235 2.77 6.54 -12.34
CA LEU A 235 2.37 5.51 -11.39
C LEU A 235 1.85 4.30 -12.17
N GLU A 236 2.27 3.12 -11.74
CA GLU A 236 1.75 1.86 -12.24
C GLU A 236 0.30 1.66 -11.77
N ASP A 237 -0.48 0.91 -12.54
CA ASP A 237 -1.84 0.50 -12.17
C ASP A 237 -1.77 -0.70 -11.20
N THR A 238 -1.20 -0.43 -10.02
CA THR A 238 -1.06 -1.38 -8.89
C THR A 238 -1.36 -0.69 -7.57
N GLY A 239 -2.03 -1.41 -6.66
CA GLY A 239 -2.28 -0.98 -5.29
C GLY A 239 -1.11 -1.28 -4.34
N ASN A 240 -0.04 -1.91 -4.85
CA ASN A 240 1.18 -2.14 -4.06
C ASN A 240 1.94 -0.82 -3.81
N PHE A 241 2.89 -0.83 -2.88
CA PHE A 241 3.79 0.28 -2.66
C PHE A 241 4.61 0.59 -3.92
N GLN A 242 4.57 1.84 -4.37
CA GLN A 242 5.35 2.33 -5.52
C GLN A 242 6.40 3.32 -5.03
N LEU A 243 7.67 2.95 -5.17
CA LEU A 243 8.80 3.78 -4.76
C LEU A 243 9.16 4.78 -5.87
N ILE A 244 9.00 6.07 -5.59
CA ILE A 244 9.32 7.17 -6.50
C ILE A 244 10.62 7.83 -6.08
N LYS A 245 11.66 7.69 -6.89
CA LYS A 245 12.93 8.39 -6.70
C LYS A 245 12.77 9.87 -7.06
N LEU A 246 13.15 10.74 -6.14
CA LEU A 246 13.10 12.18 -6.32
C LEU A 246 14.38 12.67 -7.05
N PRO A 247 14.29 13.75 -7.84
CA PRO A 247 15.43 14.29 -8.56
C PRO A 247 16.45 14.98 -7.63
N ASP A 248 16.00 15.41 -6.45
CA ASP A 248 16.83 16.01 -5.42
C ASP A 248 16.27 15.64 -4.03
N THR A 249 17.10 15.82 -3.02
CA THR A 249 16.77 15.56 -1.62
C THR A 249 15.87 16.65 -1.06
N ILE A 250 14.73 16.25 -0.50
CA ILE A 250 13.87 17.13 0.27
C ILE A 250 14.49 17.34 1.65
N ASN A 251 14.93 18.57 1.89
CA ASN A 251 15.42 19.05 3.19
C ASN A 251 14.45 20.07 3.82
N ASP A 252 13.37 20.40 3.10
CA ASP A 252 12.28 21.23 3.60
C ASP A 252 11.13 20.36 4.13
N ALA A 253 10.15 21.01 4.76
CA ALA A 253 9.03 20.30 5.32
C ALA A 253 7.92 20.03 4.29
N ASP A 254 7.78 20.83 3.23
CA ASP A 254 6.51 20.99 2.53
C ASP A 254 6.51 20.33 1.16
N ILE A 255 5.48 19.52 0.92
CA ILE A 255 5.32 18.77 -0.34
C ILE A 255 3.91 18.99 -0.86
N SER A 256 3.79 19.26 -2.15
CA SER A 256 2.52 19.32 -2.88
C SER A 256 2.50 18.25 -3.96
N ILE A 257 1.42 17.48 -4.02
CA ILE A 257 1.25 16.40 -5.00
C ILE A 257 -0.03 16.66 -5.76
N ARG A 258 0.08 16.83 -7.08
CA ARG A 258 -1.04 17.04 -7.99
C ARG A 258 -1.25 15.84 -8.90
N ILE A 259 -2.49 15.37 -9.05
CA ILE A 259 -2.81 14.36 -10.06
C ILE A 259 -2.99 15.05 -11.43
N LEU A 260 -2.24 14.58 -12.42
CA LEU A 260 -2.24 15.10 -13.80
C LEU A 260 -3.13 14.26 -14.73
N SER A 261 -3.12 12.94 -14.57
CA SER A 261 -3.97 12.01 -15.33
C SER A 261 -4.29 10.76 -14.52
N SER A 262 -5.27 9.98 -14.96
CA SER A 262 -5.75 8.79 -14.26
C SER A 262 -6.03 7.63 -15.21
N TYR A 263 -5.90 6.42 -14.69
CA TYR A 263 -6.54 5.24 -15.25
C TYR A 263 -8.03 5.24 -14.90
N GLU A 264 -8.87 4.71 -15.78
CA GLU A 264 -10.33 4.71 -15.60
C GLU A 264 -10.80 3.66 -14.59
N GLY A 265 -11.70 4.05 -13.69
CA GLY A 265 -12.45 3.12 -12.85
C GLY A 265 -13.51 2.37 -13.65
N SER A 266 -13.76 1.11 -13.32
CA SER A 266 -14.83 0.33 -13.98
C SER A 266 -16.24 0.82 -13.63
N ARG A 267 -16.38 1.65 -12.57
CA ARG A 267 -17.67 2.15 -12.10
C ARG A 267 -17.67 3.63 -11.71
N TYR A 268 -16.64 4.07 -10.99
CA TYR A 268 -16.54 5.41 -10.43
C TYR A 268 -15.41 6.18 -11.10
N SER A 269 -15.71 7.43 -11.45
CA SER A 269 -14.72 8.33 -12.05
C SER A 269 -13.84 9.05 -11.03
N ASP A 270 -14.07 8.83 -9.74
CA ASP A 270 -13.28 9.44 -8.67
C ASP A 270 -11.91 8.78 -8.59
N ILE A 271 -10.87 9.61 -8.52
CA ILE A 271 -9.48 9.19 -8.46
C ILE A 271 -9.09 9.04 -7.00
N VAL A 272 -8.49 7.92 -6.65
CA VAL A 272 -8.19 7.58 -5.25
C VAL A 272 -6.70 7.37 -5.04
N ILE A 273 -6.17 7.90 -3.93
CA ILE A 273 -4.86 7.58 -3.36
C ILE A 273 -5.10 7.11 -1.92
N SER A 274 -4.48 5.99 -1.53
CA SER A 274 -4.66 5.39 -0.21
C SER A 274 -3.57 5.73 0.78
N GLY A 275 -2.42 6.23 0.33
CA GLY A 275 -1.34 6.62 1.22
C GLY A 275 -0.16 7.23 0.50
N ILE A 276 0.56 8.09 1.21
CA ILE A 276 1.78 8.74 0.74
C ILE A 276 2.77 8.72 1.88
N TYR A 277 3.87 8.01 1.68
CA TYR A 277 4.86 7.72 2.70
C TYR A 277 6.25 8.21 2.30
N TYR A 278 7.14 8.26 3.30
CA TYR A 278 8.56 8.42 3.14
C TYR A 278 9.28 7.48 4.12
N PHE A 279 10.51 7.09 3.77
CA PHE A 279 11.36 6.31 4.65
C PHE A 279 11.89 7.20 5.77
N VAL A 280 11.80 6.71 7.00
CA VAL A 280 12.44 7.34 8.16
C VAL A 280 13.55 6.41 8.65
N PRO A 281 14.83 6.81 8.48
CA PRO A 281 15.92 6.22 9.23
C PRO A 281 15.77 6.75 10.65
N LEU A 282 15.19 5.96 11.54
CA LEU A 282 15.19 6.32 12.94
C LEU A 282 16.62 6.01 13.47
N ASP A 283 17.36 7.08 13.76
CA ASP A 283 18.77 7.07 14.22
C ASP A 283 18.92 6.84 15.73
#